data_AF-A0A286NT00-F1
#
_entry.id   AF-A0A286NT00-F1
#
_cell.length_a   1.000
_cell.length_b   1.000
_cell.length_c   1.000
_cell.angle_alpha   90.00
_cell.angle_beta   90.00
_cell.angle_gamma   90.00
#
_symmetry.space_group_name_H-M   'P 1'
#
loop_
_entity.id
_entity.type
_entity.pdbx_description
1 polymer ?
#
loop_
_entity_poly.entity_id
_entity_poly.type
_entity_poly.pdbx_seq_one_letter_code
_entity_poly.pdbx_strand_id
1 'polypeptide(L)'
;MRTTTTTTTTTTTTTTTTTTTTTTAINIKKVSTNTEKKYNFLIFDREQNLLKRVLSETGKLPRTKEDAYVPYGLSLNDEVVYIKYGSHSGYNNTQLKSLYDSKISFIRQKQCQSKLAEIVLTQPEITKKAVDQVTRGVMSFLKDMRNKDPFLLEKLHKSIGHYFYTNGRLSFGRLSTDNINTISQDDFYQKLLDTLISGSLEQVLAIHDAIGRKILPYYPSKTLDVYQSISNTVRESWFDDCKTRGRRIINKTPSPSSIIGITDDSDIGITPNIQPRQRAIDMYQRDDTRQSHPIANNYYDGVDEHNLLFVAGISGTTGTLLQAAKAFGELEDIELKKQYVLGIMGYLVGGGMHSFHEVMTIASRIGIPYHPGRMNDVLPDSFTHTSAYHQWQAKYYDIVELGALHWRYNIQHLPSHLNTNLS
;
A
#
# COMPACT_ATOMS: atom_id res chain seq x y z
N MET A 1 -87.17 1.10 25.10
CA MET A 1 -87.22 0.71 26.52
C MET A 1 -85.87 0.11 26.93
N ARG A 2 -85.21 0.79 27.86
CA ARG A 2 -84.27 0.28 28.88
C ARG A 2 -84.96 -0.91 29.63
N THR A 3 -84.35 -1.95 30.21
CA THR A 3 -82.98 -2.39 30.53
C THR A 3 -83.07 -3.84 31.07
N THR A 4 -81.96 -4.61 30.99
CA THR A 4 -81.48 -5.67 31.94
C THR A 4 -82.34 -6.94 32.17
N THR A 5 -81.85 -8.16 32.48
CA THR A 5 -80.55 -8.79 32.80
C THR A 5 -80.76 -10.29 32.57
N THR A 6 -79.78 -11.05 32.04
CA THR A 6 -79.60 -12.46 32.47
C THR A 6 -78.12 -12.85 32.47
N THR A 7 -77.70 -13.38 33.62
CA THR A 7 -76.40 -13.92 33.98
C THR A 7 -76.20 -15.32 33.40
N THR A 8 -75.01 -15.66 32.92
CA THR A 8 -74.60 -17.06 32.70
C THR A 8 -73.20 -17.31 33.23
N THR A 9 -73.14 -18.26 34.15
CA THR A 9 -71.97 -18.80 34.84
C THR A 9 -71.16 -19.69 33.89
N THR A 10 -69.83 -19.50 33.84
CA THR A 10 -68.92 -20.43 33.14
C THR A 10 -68.00 -21.09 34.15
N THR A 11 -68.21 -22.39 34.36
CA THR A 11 -67.41 -23.27 35.21
C THR A 11 -66.21 -23.81 34.41
N THR A 12 -65.04 -23.73 35.03
CA THR A 12 -63.75 -24.26 34.57
C THR A 12 -63.75 -25.78 34.54
N THR A 13 -63.25 -26.40 33.48
CA THR A 13 -62.68 -27.76 33.56
C THR A 13 -61.48 -27.86 32.64
N THR A 14 -60.35 -28.14 33.26
CA THR A 14 -59.02 -28.35 32.70
C THR A 14 -58.97 -29.65 31.90
N THR A 15 -58.38 -29.64 30.71
CA THR A 15 -57.77 -30.85 30.13
C THR A 15 -56.51 -30.45 29.38
N THR A 16 -55.40 -31.01 29.83
CA THR A 16 -54.03 -30.77 29.39
C THR A 16 -53.81 -31.34 27.99
N THR A 17 -53.22 -30.56 27.09
CA THR A 17 -52.44 -31.13 25.98
C THR A 17 -51.22 -30.25 25.69
N THR A 18 -50.07 -30.87 25.91
CA THR A 18 -48.71 -30.37 25.76
C THR A 18 -48.46 -29.89 24.34
N THR A 19 -48.14 -28.60 24.16
CA THR A 19 -47.69 -28.08 22.88
C THR A 19 -46.17 -27.92 22.90
N THR A 20 -45.51 -28.81 22.17
CA THR A 20 -44.07 -28.82 21.90
C THR A 20 -43.70 -27.56 21.13
N THR A 21 -42.97 -26.64 21.77
CA THR A 21 -42.40 -25.48 21.09
C THR A 21 -40.91 -25.74 20.86
N THR A 22 -40.58 -26.12 19.63
CA THR A 22 -39.20 -26.29 19.16
C THR A 22 -38.49 -24.94 19.16
N THR A 23 -37.78 -24.65 20.24
CA THR A 23 -36.89 -23.48 20.30
C THR A 23 -35.56 -23.90 19.70
N THR A 24 -35.34 -23.57 18.43
CA THR A 24 -34.04 -23.73 17.78
C THR A 24 -33.04 -22.83 18.50
N ALA A 25 -32.25 -23.42 19.39
CA ALA A 25 -31.15 -22.75 20.05
C ALA A 25 -30.18 -22.22 18.98
N ILE A 26 -30.17 -20.91 18.79
CA ILE A 26 -29.09 -20.23 18.06
C ILE A 26 -27.85 -20.43 18.92
N ASN A 27 -27.01 -21.39 18.51
CA ASN A 27 -25.64 -21.50 19.00
C ASN A 27 -24.89 -20.24 18.55
N ILE A 28 -24.97 -19.18 19.37
CA ILE A 28 -24.05 -18.07 19.31
C ILE A 28 -22.69 -18.68 19.66
N LYS A 29 -21.90 -19.02 18.64
CA LYS A 29 -20.46 -19.24 18.81
C LYS A 29 -19.95 -18.02 19.55
N LYS A 30 -19.54 -18.24 20.79
CA LYS A 30 -18.86 -17.28 21.66
C LYS A 30 -17.85 -16.52 20.80
N VAL A 31 -18.14 -15.25 20.50
CA VAL A 31 -17.16 -14.36 19.91
C VAL A 31 -16.04 -14.30 20.93
N SER A 32 -14.93 -14.98 20.64
CA SER A 32 -13.71 -14.82 21.42
C SER A 32 -13.20 -13.41 21.15
N THR A 33 -13.64 -12.46 21.97
CA THR A 33 -12.93 -11.20 22.14
C THR A 33 -11.53 -11.59 22.62
N ASN A 34 -10.54 -11.46 21.74
CA ASN A 34 -9.17 -11.80 22.03
C ASN A 34 -8.62 -10.79 23.06
N THR A 35 -8.84 -11.07 24.34
CA THR A 35 -8.50 -10.21 25.48
C THR A 35 -7.02 -10.29 25.88
N GLU A 36 -6.16 -10.91 25.07
CA GLU A 36 -4.70 -10.90 25.29
C GLU A 36 -3.95 -10.52 24.00
N LYS A 37 -3.98 -9.24 23.61
CA LYS A 37 -3.05 -8.74 22.58
C LYS A 37 -1.64 -8.61 23.19
N LYS A 38 -0.97 -9.74 23.38
CA LYS A 38 0.43 -9.80 23.85
C LYS A 38 1.36 -9.73 22.64
N TYR A 39 2.03 -8.60 22.44
CA TYR A 39 3.05 -8.45 21.39
C TYR A 39 4.41 -8.88 21.94
N ASN A 40 5.11 -9.73 21.21
CA ASN A 40 6.41 -10.27 21.63
C ASN A 40 7.55 -9.57 20.92
N PHE A 41 8.45 -8.96 21.69
CA PHE A 41 9.71 -8.43 21.20
C PHE A 41 10.86 -9.33 21.65
N LEU A 42 11.80 -9.60 20.75
CA LEU A 42 13.03 -10.30 21.09
C LEU A 42 14.10 -9.25 21.43
N ILE A 43 14.50 -9.20 22.70
CA ILE A 43 15.44 -8.21 23.23
C ILE A 43 16.74 -8.92 23.59
N PHE A 44 17.86 -8.40 23.10
CA PHE A 44 19.18 -8.82 23.56
C PHE A 44 19.52 -8.10 24.86
N ASP A 45 19.60 -8.88 25.95
CA ASP A 45 20.13 -8.42 27.21
C ASP A 45 21.65 -8.58 27.18
N ARG A 46 22.34 -7.45 27.08
CA ARG A 46 23.81 -7.43 27.00
C ARG A 46 24.47 -7.80 28.32
N GLU A 47 23.89 -7.44 29.46
CA GLU A 47 24.48 -7.73 30.78
C GLU A 47 24.49 -9.23 31.05
N GLN A 48 23.41 -9.90 30.63
CA GLN A 48 23.26 -11.36 30.81
C GLN A 48 23.69 -12.17 29.59
N ASN A 49 24.09 -11.50 28.50
CA ASN A 49 24.47 -12.08 27.21
C ASN A 49 23.44 -13.11 26.67
N LEU A 50 22.15 -12.77 26.73
CA LEU A 50 21.08 -13.68 26.31
C LEU A 50 19.90 -12.96 25.64
N LEU A 51 19.17 -13.70 24.81
CA LEU A 51 17.95 -13.22 24.16
C LEU A 51 16.73 -13.46 25.06
N LYS A 52 15.96 -12.40 25.33
CA LYS A 52 14.72 -12.43 26.12
C LYS A 52 13.53 -12.10 25.25
N ARG A 53 12.43 -12.84 25.41
CA ARG A 53 11.13 -12.40 24.89
C ARG A 53 10.48 -11.47 25.90
N VAL A 54 10.15 -10.26 25.47
CA VAL A 54 9.49 -9.25 26.28
C VAL A 54 8.11 -8.97 25.72
N LEU A 55 7.12 -9.00 26.60
CA LEU A 55 5.73 -8.74 26.26
C LEU A 55 5.46 -7.23 26.33
N SER A 56 4.78 -6.71 25.31
CA SER A 56 4.23 -5.36 25.32
C SER A 56 2.71 -5.43 25.23
N GLU A 57 2.04 -4.74 26.16
CA GLU A 57 0.59 -4.58 26.17
C GLU A 57 0.11 -3.56 25.13
N THR A 58 0.95 -2.57 24.82
CA THR A 58 0.64 -1.49 23.86
C THR A 58 1.05 -1.84 22.43
N GLY A 59 1.77 -2.95 22.23
CA GLY A 59 2.37 -3.30 20.96
C GLY A 59 3.53 -2.39 20.55
N LYS A 60 4.07 -1.63 21.51
CA LYS A 60 5.20 -0.71 21.30
C LYS A 60 6.29 -0.95 22.32
N LEU A 61 7.53 -0.83 21.86
CA LEU A 61 8.70 -0.74 22.74
C LEU A 61 8.76 0.67 23.35
N PRO A 62 9.28 0.82 24.58
CA PRO A 62 9.56 2.11 25.18
C PRO A 62 10.38 3.02 24.24
N ARG A 63 10.06 4.33 24.26
CA ARG A 63 10.71 5.39 23.46
C ARG A 63 11.07 6.61 24.31
N THR A 64 11.28 6.40 25.60
CA THR A 64 11.74 7.45 26.52
C THR A 64 13.25 7.64 26.39
N LYS A 65 13.80 8.72 26.94
CA LYS A 65 15.24 8.97 26.89
C LYS A 65 16.02 7.92 27.70
N GLU A 66 15.41 7.43 28.78
CA GLU A 66 15.98 6.47 29.73
C GLU A 66 15.77 5.01 29.29
N ASP A 67 14.74 4.78 28.49
CA ASP A 67 14.34 3.47 28.01
C ASP A 67 13.83 3.55 26.56
N ALA A 68 14.74 3.26 25.64
CA ALA A 68 14.50 3.18 24.20
C ALA A 68 15.26 2.00 23.63
N TYR A 69 14.69 1.40 22.57
CA TYR A 69 15.26 0.24 21.90
C TYR A 69 15.49 0.53 20.41
N VAL A 70 16.55 -0.08 19.87
CA VAL A 70 16.90 -0.04 18.45
C VAL A 70 17.08 -1.45 17.90
N PRO A 71 16.78 -1.69 16.61
CA PRO A 71 17.13 -2.93 15.93
C PRO A 71 18.64 -3.18 16.03
N TYR A 72 19.03 -4.39 16.41
CA TYR A 72 20.42 -4.78 16.61
C TYR A 72 20.87 -5.86 15.63
N GLY A 73 20.01 -6.86 15.40
CA GLY A 73 20.32 -7.96 14.50
C GLY A 73 19.10 -8.77 14.10
N LEU A 74 19.34 -9.85 13.37
CA LEU A 74 18.37 -10.89 13.10
C LEU A 74 18.73 -12.14 13.89
N SER A 75 17.72 -12.79 14.48
CA SER A 75 17.87 -14.11 15.07
C SER A 75 18.07 -15.18 13.98
N LEU A 76 18.43 -16.40 14.37
CA LEU A 76 18.51 -17.54 13.46
C LEU A 76 17.18 -17.85 12.74
N ASN A 77 16.05 -17.38 13.29
CA ASN A 77 14.71 -17.55 12.72
C ASN A 77 14.21 -16.29 11.99
N ASP A 78 15.10 -15.36 11.62
CA ASP A 78 14.78 -14.11 10.90
C ASP A 78 13.83 -13.15 11.67
N GLU A 79 13.77 -13.28 13.00
CA GLU A 79 13.11 -12.29 13.87
C GLU A 79 14.07 -11.12 14.16
N VAL A 80 13.56 -9.89 14.17
CA VAL A 80 14.36 -8.72 14.55
C VAL A 80 14.64 -8.77 16.05
N VAL A 81 15.92 -8.75 16.40
CA VAL A 81 16.41 -8.63 17.76
C VAL A 81 16.66 -7.15 18.04
N TYR A 82 16.05 -6.64 19.10
CA TYR A 82 16.21 -5.28 19.58
C TYR A 82 17.21 -5.24 20.73
N ILE A 83 17.83 -4.08 20.94
CA ILE A 83 18.72 -3.84 22.06
C ILE A 83 18.47 -2.45 22.63
N LYS A 84 18.76 -2.26 23.92
CA LYS A 84 18.65 -0.94 24.55
C LYS A 84 19.57 0.06 23.83
N TYR A 85 19.04 1.25 23.58
CA TYR A 85 19.81 2.36 23.01
C TYR A 85 21.02 2.68 23.91
N GLY A 86 22.16 3.00 23.30
CA GLY A 86 23.46 3.10 23.98
C GLY A 86 24.21 1.77 24.15
N SER A 87 23.50 0.63 24.12
CA SER A 87 24.12 -0.71 24.24
C SER A 87 24.35 -1.39 22.89
N HIS A 88 24.05 -0.76 21.75
CA HIS A 88 24.13 -1.36 20.41
C HIS A 88 25.54 -1.40 19.81
N SER A 89 26.49 -0.62 20.33
CA SER A 89 27.88 -0.57 19.83
C SER A 89 28.73 -1.72 20.39
N GLY A 90 29.64 -2.30 19.59
CA GLY A 90 30.56 -3.35 20.06
C GLY A 90 30.13 -4.80 19.76
N TYR A 91 30.94 -5.75 20.25
CA TYR A 91 31.25 -7.06 19.65
C TYR A 91 30.05 -7.97 19.30
N ASN A 92 30.24 -8.70 18.19
CA ASN A 92 29.27 -9.58 17.55
C ASN A 92 28.92 -10.82 18.42
N ASN A 93 27.63 -11.08 18.58
CA ASN A 93 27.11 -12.23 19.32
C ASN A 93 26.96 -13.46 18.40
N THR A 94 27.37 -14.64 18.86
CA THR A 94 27.21 -15.94 18.17
C THR A 94 25.76 -16.40 18.03
N GLN A 95 24.81 -15.78 18.74
CA GLN A 95 23.37 -16.08 18.71
C GLN A 95 22.61 -15.34 17.59
N LEU A 96 23.25 -14.40 16.90
CA LEU A 96 22.65 -13.65 15.80
C LEU A 96 23.02 -14.29 14.46
N LYS A 97 22.06 -14.32 13.53
CA LYS A 97 22.32 -14.65 12.12
C LYS A 97 23.12 -13.53 11.44
N SER A 98 22.78 -12.28 11.75
CA SER A 98 23.44 -11.09 11.21
C SER A 98 23.15 -9.86 12.06
N LEU A 99 24.00 -8.83 11.95
CA LEU A 99 23.71 -7.49 12.47
C LEU A 99 22.65 -6.80 11.61
N TYR A 100 21.95 -5.83 12.20
CA TYR A 100 20.96 -5.01 11.53
C TYR A 100 21.65 -3.81 10.89
N ASP A 101 22.15 -4.00 9.68
CA ASP A 101 22.85 -3.00 8.87
C ASP A 101 21.95 -2.37 7.80
N SER A 102 22.55 -1.55 6.90
CA SER A 102 21.82 -0.92 5.80
C SER A 102 21.21 -1.94 4.83
N LYS A 103 21.89 -3.07 4.59
CA LYS A 103 21.42 -4.13 3.70
C LYS A 103 20.21 -4.86 4.29
N ILE A 104 20.26 -5.22 5.57
CA ILE A 104 19.14 -5.83 6.28
C ILE A 104 17.95 -4.87 6.33
N SER A 105 18.18 -3.59 6.65
CA SER A 105 17.12 -2.58 6.61
C SER A 105 16.47 -2.50 5.22
N PHE A 106 17.27 -2.53 4.15
CA PHE A 106 16.76 -2.49 2.78
C PHE A 106 15.89 -3.72 2.43
N ILE A 107 16.34 -4.92 2.80
CA ILE A 107 15.57 -6.17 2.62
C ILE A 107 14.26 -6.12 3.40
N ARG A 108 14.29 -5.69 4.66
CA ARG A 108 13.10 -5.60 5.50
C ARG A 108 12.12 -4.54 5.01
N GLN A 109 12.61 -3.42 4.47
CA GLN A 109 11.76 -2.44 3.79
C GLN A 109 11.07 -3.02 2.56
N LYS A 110 11.78 -3.78 1.71
CA LYS A 110 11.16 -4.46 0.54
C LYS A 110 10.01 -5.35 1.00
N GLN A 111 10.29 -6.21 2.00
CA GLN A 111 9.31 -7.13 2.56
C GLN A 111 8.10 -6.41 3.17
N CYS A 112 8.35 -5.37 3.96
CA CYS A 112 7.31 -4.56 4.60
C CYS A 112 6.37 -3.94 3.55
N GLN A 113 6.94 -3.31 2.52
CA GLN A 113 6.19 -2.64 1.46
C GLN A 113 5.45 -3.62 0.55
N SER A 114 6.07 -4.74 0.17
CA SER A 114 5.41 -5.82 -0.58
C SER A 114 4.24 -6.41 0.20
N LYS A 115 4.40 -6.65 1.51
CA LYS A 115 3.33 -7.22 2.35
C LYS A 115 2.18 -6.26 2.54
N LEU A 116 2.47 -4.96 2.69
CA LEU A 116 1.42 -3.93 2.72
C LEU A 116 0.63 -3.92 1.40
N ALA A 117 1.31 -3.97 0.26
CA ALA A 117 0.65 -4.01 -1.03
C ALA A 117 -0.19 -5.28 -1.23
N GLU A 118 0.32 -6.44 -0.78
CA GLU A 118 -0.44 -7.71 -0.77
C GLU A 118 -1.74 -7.57 0.02
N ILE A 119 -1.68 -7.02 1.24
CA ILE A 119 -2.87 -6.80 2.07
C ILE A 119 -3.87 -5.93 1.32
N VAL A 120 -3.43 -4.79 0.78
CA VAL A 120 -4.32 -3.86 0.06
C VAL A 120 -4.96 -4.49 -1.18
N LEU A 121 -4.20 -5.27 -1.94
CA LEU A 121 -4.72 -5.94 -3.15
C LEU A 121 -5.70 -7.07 -2.82
N THR A 122 -5.56 -7.72 -1.66
CA THR A 122 -6.39 -8.87 -1.26
C THR A 122 -7.56 -8.52 -0.34
N GLN A 123 -7.54 -7.32 0.24
CA GLN A 123 -8.57 -6.78 1.15
C GLN A 123 -9.13 -5.47 0.57
N PRO A 124 -9.92 -5.56 -0.53
CA PRO A 124 -10.40 -4.38 -1.24
C PRO A 124 -11.23 -3.44 -0.35
N GLU A 125 -11.89 -3.94 0.68
CA GLU A 125 -12.68 -3.17 1.65
C GLU A 125 -11.89 -2.04 2.31
N ILE A 126 -10.57 -2.17 2.44
CA ILE A 126 -9.70 -1.14 3.03
C ILE A 126 -9.76 0.16 2.23
N THR A 127 -9.82 0.06 0.90
CA THR A 127 -9.73 1.21 -0.02
C THR A 127 -11.05 1.46 -0.78
N LYS A 128 -12.00 0.53 -0.66
CA LYS A 128 -13.21 0.47 -1.49
C LYS A 128 -13.99 1.77 -1.52
N LYS A 129 -14.21 2.41 -0.37
CA LYS A 129 -15.06 3.61 -0.29
C LYS A 129 -14.51 4.75 -1.15
N ALA A 130 -13.21 5.03 -1.03
CA ALA A 130 -12.57 6.09 -1.82
C ALA A 130 -12.45 5.70 -3.30
N VAL A 131 -12.08 4.45 -3.61
CA VAL A 131 -11.96 3.95 -4.99
C VAL A 131 -13.31 4.01 -5.70
N ASP A 132 -14.37 3.47 -5.09
CA ASP A 132 -15.73 3.49 -5.64
C ASP A 132 -16.22 4.92 -5.92
N GLN A 133 -15.84 5.88 -5.08
CA GLN A 133 -16.23 7.28 -5.26
C GLN A 133 -15.61 7.89 -6.52
N VAL A 134 -14.31 7.69 -6.74
CA VAL A 134 -13.64 8.09 -7.98
C VAL A 134 -14.21 7.32 -9.18
N THR A 135 -14.44 6.02 -9.02
CA THR A 135 -15.02 5.16 -10.06
C THR A 135 -16.39 5.65 -10.52
N ARG A 136 -17.29 6.02 -9.60
CA ARG A 136 -18.60 6.58 -9.95
C ARG A 136 -18.47 7.84 -10.81
N GLY A 137 -17.56 8.74 -10.47
CA GLY A 137 -17.30 9.94 -11.28
C GLY A 137 -16.75 9.63 -12.66
N VAL A 138 -15.79 8.70 -12.76
CA VAL A 138 -15.24 8.22 -14.04
C VAL A 138 -16.33 7.59 -14.91
N MET A 139 -17.17 6.71 -14.34
CA MET A 139 -18.28 6.09 -15.05
C MET A 139 -19.32 7.12 -15.50
N SER A 140 -19.65 8.09 -14.65
CA SER A 140 -20.58 9.17 -15.00
C SER A 140 -20.06 9.99 -16.17
N PHE A 141 -18.77 10.36 -16.15
CA PHE A 141 -18.12 11.05 -17.26
C PHE A 141 -18.17 10.24 -18.56
N LEU A 142 -17.82 8.95 -18.51
CA LEU A 142 -17.85 8.08 -19.70
C LEU A 142 -19.25 7.95 -20.29
N LYS A 143 -20.28 7.75 -19.45
CA LYS A 143 -21.68 7.63 -19.89
C LYS A 143 -22.21 8.95 -20.48
N ASP A 144 -21.89 10.08 -19.85
CA ASP A 144 -22.29 11.40 -20.35
C ASP A 144 -21.64 11.69 -21.71
N MET A 145 -20.33 11.42 -21.84
CA MET A 145 -19.63 11.58 -23.11
C MET A 145 -20.13 10.61 -24.18
N ARG A 146 -20.55 9.38 -23.82
CA ARG A 146 -21.13 8.42 -24.78
C ARG A 146 -22.39 8.97 -25.44
N ASN A 147 -23.17 9.77 -24.72
CA ASN A 147 -24.39 10.40 -25.23
C ASN A 147 -24.10 11.67 -26.05
N LYS A 148 -23.00 12.36 -25.77
CA LYS A 148 -22.68 13.68 -26.36
C LYS A 148 -21.71 13.63 -27.53
N ASP A 149 -20.78 12.67 -27.53
CA ASP A 149 -19.73 12.54 -28.52
C ASP A 149 -19.83 11.20 -29.27
N PRO A 150 -20.25 11.21 -30.55
CA PRO A 150 -20.34 9.98 -31.35
C PRO A 150 -18.96 9.31 -31.56
N PHE A 151 -17.86 10.06 -31.42
CA PHE A 151 -16.50 9.54 -31.61
C PHE A 151 -15.82 9.07 -30.32
N LEU A 152 -16.53 9.06 -29.17
CA LEU A 152 -15.94 8.65 -27.89
C LEU A 152 -15.28 7.27 -27.98
N LEU A 153 -15.97 6.29 -28.57
CA LEU A 153 -15.45 4.91 -28.57
C LEU A 153 -14.20 4.76 -29.41
N GLU A 154 -14.15 5.44 -30.56
CA GLU A 154 -12.96 5.49 -31.40
C GLU A 154 -11.80 6.13 -30.64
N LYS A 155 -12.04 7.25 -29.95
CA LYS A 155 -11.02 7.92 -29.12
C LYS A 155 -10.52 7.03 -27.99
N LEU A 156 -11.41 6.34 -27.28
CA LEU A 156 -11.04 5.39 -26.23
C LEU A 156 -10.15 4.27 -26.81
N HIS A 157 -10.60 3.62 -27.87
CA HIS A 157 -9.89 2.50 -28.49
C HIS A 157 -8.49 2.91 -28.98
N LYS A 158 -8.39 4.01 -29.74
CA LYS A 158 -7.13 4.51 -30.28
C LYS A 158 -6.19 5.06 -29.20
N SER A 159 -6.70 5.88 -28.28
CA SER A 159 -5.85 6.60 -27.34
C SER A 159 -5.42 5.76 -26.15
N ILE A 160 -6.28 4.83 -25.68
CA ILE A 160 -6.00 4.06 -24.46
C ILE A 160 -6.05 2.55 -24.62
N GLY A 161 -6.64 1.99 -25.67
CA GLY A 161 -6.83 0.54 -25.81
C GLY A 161 -5.54 -0.28 -25.75
N HIS A 162 -4.46 0.20 -26.36
CA HIS A 162 -3.14 -0.44 -26.33
C HIS A 162 -2.49 -0.48 -24.93
N TYR A 163 -2.94 0.33 -23.97
CA TYR A 163 -2.48 0.22 -22.58
C TYR A 163 -3.23 -0.89 -21.84
N PHE A 164 -4.38 -1.36 -22.31
CA PHE A 164 -5.18 -2.38 -21.61
C PHE A 164 -5.10 -3.75 -22.27
N TYR A 165 -4.83 -3.76 -23.58
CA TYR A 165 -4.68 -4.93 -24.43
C TYR A 165 -3.28 -4.96 -24.99
N THR A 166 -2.46 -5.86 -24.47
CA THR A 166 -1.01 -5.71 -24.53
C THR A 166 -0.34 -6.51 -25.65
N ASN A 167 -1.09 -7.24 -26.47
CA ASN A 167 -0.59 -8.06 -27.57
C ASN A 167 0.56 -8.98 -27.11
N GLY A 168 0.29 -9.78 -26.08
CA GLY A 168 1.21 -10.75 -25.48
C GLY A 168 2.17 -10.19 -24.43
N ARG A 169 2.23 -8.87 -24.21
CA ARG A 169 3.13 -8.30 -23.20
C ARG A 169 2.57 -8.41 -21.78
N LEU A 170 3.43 -8.75 -20.84
CA LEU A 170 3.08 -8.97 -19.44
C LEU A 170 3.29 -7.67 -18.63
N SER A 171 2.21 -7.06 -18.17
CA SER A 171 2.20 -5.79 -17.43
C SER A 171 1.06 -5.77 -16.40
N PHE A 172 1.18 -4.96 -15.35
CA PHE A 172 0.18 -4.87 -14.28
C PHE A 172 -1.00 -3.96 -14.63
N GLY A 173 -2.18 -4.24 -14.08
CA GLY A 173 -3.39 -3.42 -14.28
C GLY A 173 -3.97 -3.49 -15.70
N ARG A 174 -3.75 -4.61 -16.41
CA ARG A 174 -4.18 -4.81 -17.80
C ARG A 174 -5.45 -5.64 -17.85
N LEU A 175 -6.20 -5.52 -18.95
CA LEU A 175 -7.49 -6.22 -19.12
C LEU A 175 -7.32 -7.53 -19.88
N SER A 176 -6.41 -7.57 -20.85
CA SER A 176 -6.11 -8.77 -21.62
C SER A 176 -4.71 -8.72 -22.24
N THR A 177 -4.17 -9.90 -22.57
CA THR A 177 -3.00 -10.06 -23.43
C THR A 177 -3.35 -10.09 -24.92
N ASP A 178 -4.63 -10.02 -25.28
CA ASP A 178 -5.06 -9.97 -26.68
C ASP A 178 -4.59 -8.69 -27.37
N ASN A 179 -4.71 -8.66 -28.70
CA ASN A 179 -4.41 -7.49 -29.50
C ASN A 179 -5.63 -6.56 -29.54
N ILE A 180 -5.48 -5.28 -29.18
CA ILE A 180 -6.58 -4.30 -29.23
C ILE A 180 -7.25 -4.23 -30.61
N ASN A 181 -6.50 -4.47 -31.69
CA ASN A 181 -7.01 -4.42 -33.05
C ASN A 181 -7.96 -5.57 -33.39
N THR A 182 -8.03 -6.62 -32.56
CA THR A 182 -9.00 -7.71 -32.71
C THR A 182 -10.25 -7.51 -31.85
N ILE A 183 -10.34 -6.40 -31.12
CA ILE A 183 -11.44 -6.08 -30.20
C ILE A 183 -12.21 -4.90 -30.78
N SER A 184 -13.53 -5.02 -30.84
CA SER A 184 -14.38 -3.92 -31.32
C SER A 184 -14.38 -2.74 -30.34
N GLN A 185 -14.74 -1.56 -30.84
CA GLN A 185 -14.80 -0.36 -30.00
C GLN A 185 -15.87 -0.46 -28.90
N ASP A 186 -17.02 -1.07 -29.22
CA ASP A 186 -18.09 -1.32 -28.25
C ASP A 186 -17.69 -2.35 -27.21
N ASP A 187 -17.06 -3.46 -27.59
CA ASP A 187 -16.58 -4.47 -26.64
C ASP A 187 -15.54 -3.89 -25.69
N PHE A 188 -14.62 -3.06 -26.21
CA PHE A 188 -13.62 -2.38 -25.39
C PHE A 188 -14.28 -1.45 -24.36
N TYR A 189 -15.28 -0.67 -24.79
CA TYR A 189 -16.02 0.23 -23.91
C TYR A 189 -16.79 -0.52 -22.82
N GLN A 190 -17.50 -1.59 -23.17
CA GLN A 190 -18.20 -2.41 -22.18
C GLN A 190 -17.22 -3.05 -21.19
N LYS A 191 -16.09 -3.57 -21.68
CA LYS A 191 -15.06 -4.14 -20.81
C LYS A 191 -14.50 -3.10 -19.82
N LEU A 192 -14.32 -1.85 -20.23
CA LEU A 192 -13.93 -0.77 -19.31
C LEU A 192 -14.97 -0.55 -18.22
N LEU A 193 -16.26 -0.48 -18.56
CA LEU A 193 -17.34 -0.29 -17.59
C LEU A 193 -17.46 -1.48 -16.63
N ASP A 194 -17.41 -2.70 -17.15
CA ASP A 194 -17.47 -3.92 -16.33
C ASP A 194 -16.29 -3.99 -15.36
N THR A 195 -15.09 -3.63 -15.83
CA THR A 195 -13.89 -3.61 -14.98
C THR A 195 -13.98 -2.53 -13.91
N LEU A 196 -14.56 -1.36 -14.21
CA LEU A 196 -14.83 -0.35 -13.17
C LEU A 196 -15.81 -0.87 -12.11
N ILE A 197 -16.75 -1.75 -12.46
CA ILE A 197 -17.74 -2.29 -11.51
C ILE A 197 -17.15 -3.44 -10.66
N SER A 198 -16.43 -4.37 -11.29
CA SER A 198 -16.05 -5.64 -10.66
C SER A 198 -14.62 -6.10 -10.95
N GLY A 199 -13.78 -5.25 -11.54
CA GLY A 199 -12.38 -5.53 -11.79
C GLY A 199 -11.52 -5.53 -10.52
N SER A 200 -10.28 -5.97 -10.66
CA SER A 200 -9.31 -5.87 -9.57
C SER A 200 -8.85 -4.43 -9.36
N LEU A 201 -8.36 -4.13 -8.14
CA LEU A 201 -7.97 -2.78 -7.73
C LEU A 201 -6.98 -2.13 -8.70
N GLU A 202 -5.96 -2.88 -9.14
CA GLU A 202 -4.96 -2.40 -10.09
C GLU A 202 -5.53 -2.09 -11.46
N GLN A 203 -6.54 -2.84 -11.92
CA GLN A 203 -7.21 -2.57 -13.20
C GLN A 203 -8.07 -1.31 -13.10
N VAL A 204 -8.84 -1.16 -12.01
CA VAL A 204 -9.66 0.03 -11.75
C VAL A 204 -8.79 1.29 -11.70
N LEU A 205 -7.67 1.26 -10.98
CA LEU A 205 -6.76 2.42 -10.91
C LEU A 205 -6.06 2.68 -12.25
N ALA A 206 -5.69 1.65 -13.01
CA ALA A 206 -5.17 1.84 -14.36
C ALA A 206 -6.19 2.57 -15.27
N ILE A 207 -7.49 2.27 -15.13
CA ILE A 207 -8.56 2.98 -15.84
C ILE A 207 -8.68 4.41 -15.33
N HIS A 208 -8.65 4.66 -14.02
CA HIS A 208 -8.67 6.02 -13.48
C HIS A 208 -7.55 6.90 -14.04
N ASP A 209 -6.31 6.39 -14.09
CA ASP A 209 -5.17 7.09 -14.69
C ASP A 209 -5.41 7.36 -16.18
N ALA A 210 -5.79 6.34 -16.95
CA ALA A 210 -5.98 6.46 -18.39
C ALA A 210 -7.09 7.46 -18.74
N ILE A 211 -8.23 7.40 -18.06
CA ILE A 211 -9.34 8.32 -18.30
C ILE A 211 -8.95 9.75 -17.96
N GLY A 212 -8.41 10.00 -16.77
CA GLY A 212 -8.03 11.36 -16.36
C GLY A 212 -6.92 11.95 -17.21
N ARG A 213 -5.87 11.19 -17.51
CA ARG A 213 -4.68 11.70 -18.18
C ARG A 213 -4.77 11.71 -19.70
N LYS A 214 -5.47 10.74 -20.30
CA LYS A 214 -5.48 10.54 -21.76
C LYS A 214 -6.81 10.82 -22.42
N ILE A 215 -7.93 10.75 -21.71
CA ILE A 215 -9.26 10.93 -22.30
C ILE A 215 -9.87 12.28 -21.94
N LEU A 216 -9.86 12.66 -20.66
CA LEU A 216 -10.39 13.93 -20.19
C LEU A 216 -9.85 15.17 -20.94
N PRO A 217 -8.56 15.24 -21.36
CA PRO A 217 -8.04 16.39 -22.10
C PRO A 217 -8.72 16.67 -23.45
N TYR A 218 -9.44 15.70 -24.04
CA TYR A 218 -10.23 15.93 -25.26
C TYR A 218 -11.52 16.71 -25.01
N TYR A 219 -11.90 16.93 -23.75
CA TYR A 219 -13.19 17.50 -23.36
C TYR A 219 -12.98 18.70 -22.42
N PRO A 220 -12.71 19.90 -22.98
CA PRO A 220 -12.65 21.14 -22.20
C PRO A 220 -13.90 21.31 -21.35
N SER A 221 -13.71 21.34 -20.03
CA SER A 221 -14.81 21.28 -19.06
C SER A 221 -14.31 21.69 -17.68
N LYS A 222 -15.25 22.02 -16.78
CA LYS A 222 -14.94 22.23 -15.35
C LYS A 222 -14.21 21.04 -14.74
N THR A 223 -14.53 19.80 -15.15
CA THR A 223 -13.83 18.60 -14.70
C THR A 223 -12.36 18.60 -15.11
N LEU A 224 -12.05 19.02 -16.34
CA LEU A 224 -10.67 19.18 -16.79
C LEU A 224 -9.95 20.31 -16.01
N ASP A 225 -10.63 21.43 -15.75
CA ASP A 225 -10.05 22.52 -14.94
C ASP A 225 -9.70 22.05 -13.53
N VAL A 226 -10.59 21.27 -12.90
CA VAL A 226 -10.35 20.66 -11.57
C VAL A 226 -9.18 19.68 -11.62
N TYR A 227 -9.11 18.82 -12.64
CA TYR A 227 -7.97 17.91 -12.86
C TYR A 227 -6.65 18.69 -12.98
N GLN A 228 -6.67 19.78 -13.73
CA GLN A 228 -5.48 20.58 -14.01
C GLN A 228 -5.05 21.46 -12.84
N SER A 229 -5.97 21.79 -11.91
CA SER A 229 -5.74 22.70 -10.77
C SER A 229 -4.58 22.31 -9.84
N ILE A 230 -4.17 21.04 -9.85
CA ILE A 230 -3.04 20.55 -9.03
C ILE A 230 -1.87 20.02 -9.86
N SER A 231 -1.86 20.18 -11.19
CA SER A 231 -0.85 19.57 -12.07
C SER A 231 0.58 19.92 -11.66
N ASN A 232 0.84 21.22 -11.46
CA ASN A 232 2.17 21.71 -11.09
C ASN A 232 2.57 21.30 -9.66
N THR A 233 1.61 20.89 -8.83
CA THR A 233 1.87 20.39 -7.48
C THR A 233 2.29 18.92 -7.52
N VAL A 234 1.59 18.08 -8.28
CA VAL A 234 1.75 16.61 -8.20
C VAL A 234 2.52 15.99 -9.36
N ARG A 235 2.78 16.74 -10.44
CA ARG A 235 3.56 16.30 -11.59
C ARG A 235 4.30 17.47 -12.24
N GLU A 236 5.45 17.79 -11.68
CA GLU A 236 6.32 18.84 -12.23
C GLU A 236 7.04 18.36 -13.50
N SER A 237 7.44 19.29 -14.36
CA SER A 237 8.09 19.00 -15.64
C SER A 237 9.39 18.18 -15.51
N TRP A 238 10.13 18.35 -14.41
CA TRP A 238 11.38 17.62 -14.17
C TRP A 238 11.17 16.11 -14.00
N PHE A 239 9.95 15.64 -13.71
CA PHE A 239 9.67 14.21 -13.57
C PHE A 239 9.85 13.46 -14.90
N ASP A 240 9.62 14.15 -16.01
CA ASP A 240 9.68 13.58 -17.36
C ASP A 240 11.05 13.80 -18.03
N ASP A 241 11.91 14.66 -17.48
CA ASP A 241 13.28 14.89 -17.96
C ASP A 241 14.24 13.79 -17.50
N CYS A 242 14.77 13.03 -18.45
CA CYS A 242 15.68 11.93 -18.16
C CYS A 242 16.97 12.34 -17.44
N LYS A 243 17.42 13.60 -17.58
CA LYS A 243 18.64 14.10 -16.95
C LYS A 243 18.47 14.37 -15.46
N THR A 244 17.27 14.73 -15.02
CA THR A 244 16.98 15.13 -13.63
C THR A 244 16.19 14.06 -12.87
N ARG A 245 15.45 13.18 -13.58
CA ARG A 245 14.65 12.08 -13.01
C ARG A 245 15.44 11.01 -12.25
N GLY A 246 16.77 10.99 -12.34
CA GLY A 246 17.63 10.23 -11.42
C GLY A 246 17.51 8.70 -11.44
N ARG A 247 17.06 8.12 -12.55
CA ARG A 247 17.12 6.67 -12.83
C ARG A 247 17.90 6.36 -14.10
N ARG A 248 18.66 5.26 -14.09
CA ARG A 248 19.29 4.67 -15.27
C ARG A 248 18.82 3.22 -15.48
N ILE A 249 18.82 2.77 -16.73
CA ILE A 249 18.37 1.42 -17.10
C ILE A 249 19.50 0.43 -16.85
N ILE A 250 19.24 -0.61 -16.06
CA ILE A 250 20.15 -1.76 -15.85
C ILE A 250 19.72 -2.99 -16.64
N ASN A 251 18.41 -3.13 -16.87
CA ASN A 251 17.86 -4.25 -17.62
C ASN A 251 16.70 -3.76 -18.47
N LYS A 252 16.84 -3.81 -19.80
CA LYS A 252 15.81 -3.36 -20.74
C LYS A 252 14.65 -4.34 -20.84
N THR A 253 14.87 -5.61 -20.51
CA THR A 253 13.93 -6.72 -20.70
C THR A 253 13.99 -7.67 -19.51
N PRO A 254 13.58 -7.23 -18.31
CA PRO A 254 13.55 -8.10 -17.15
C PRO A 254 12.58 -9.27 -17.37
N SER A 255 12.89 -10.39 -16.74
CA SER A 255 11.98 -11.52 -16.65
C SER A 255 10.71 -11.10 -15.92
N PRO A 256 9.52 -11.50 -16.40
CA PRO A 256 8.28 -11.26 -15.67
C PRO A 256 8.28 -11.97 -14.30
N SER A 257 7.79 -11.29 -13.28
CA SER A 257 7.58 -11.84 -11.93
C SER A 257 6.09 -11.88 -11.58
N SER A 258 5.70 -12.94 -10.88
CA SER A 258 4.34 -13.13 -10.32
C SER A 258 4.26 -12.79 -8.83
N ILE A 259 5.37 -12.31 -8.24
CA ILE A 259 5.44 -11.90 -6.85
C ILE A 259 4.90 -10.49 -6.71
N ILE A 260 4.09 -10.27 -5.67
CA ILE A 260 3.57 -8.96 -5.32
C ILE A 260 4.72 -8.11 -4.79
N GLY A 261 4.77 -6.86 -5.23
CA GLY A 261 5.69 -5.89 -4.67
C GLY A 261 7.06 -5.84 -5.35
N ILE A 262 8.06 -5.56 -4.52
CA ILE A 262 9.45 -5.22 -4.87
C ILE A 262 10.47 -6.15 -4.20
N THR A 263 9.98 -7.26 -3.63
CA THR A 263 10.78 -8.35 -3.08
C THR A 263 11.31 -9.24 -4.19
N ASP A 264 12.37 -9.98 -3.89
CA ASP A 264 12.95 -10.92 -4.84
C ASP A 264 12.08 -12.19 -4.93
N ASP A 265 12.14 -12.91 -6.06
CA ASP A 265 11.23 -14.05 -6.31
C ASP A 265 11.47 -15.25 -5.37
N SER A 266 12.63 -15.28 -4.70
CA SER A 266 12.99 -16.28 -3.70
C SER A 266 12.45 -15.97 -2.30
N ASP A 267 11.80 -14.82 -2.09
CA ASP A 267 11.27 -14.45 -0.78
C ASP A 267 9.99 -15.25 -0.44
N ILE A 268 10.14 -16.21 0.48
CA ILE A 268 9.05 -17.08 0.95
C ILE A 268 7.96 -16.36 1.76
N GLY A 269 8.19 -15.10 2.16
CA GLY A 269 7.30 -14.35 3.05
C GLY A 269 6.14 -13.63 2.36
N ILE A 270 6.16 -13.56 1.02
CA ILE A 270 5.11 -12.97 0.19
C ILE A 270 4.51 -14.07 -0.67
N THR A 271 3.18 -14.18 -0.67
CA THR A 271 2.52 -15.23 -1.44
C THR A 271 2.55 -14.88 -2.94
N PRO A 272 3.08 -15.75 -3.82
CA PRO A 272 2.97 -15.57 -5.27
C PRO A 272 1.53 -15.84 -5.70
N ASN A 273 0.80 -14.81 -6.15
CA ASN A 273 -0.47 -15.03 -6.86
C ASN A 273 -1.03 -13.78 -7.57
N ILE A 274 -0.24 -13.10 -8.39
CA ILE A 274 -0.78 -12.05 -9.28
C ILE A 274 -0.30 -12.23 -10.71
N GLN A 275 -0.93 -11.51 -11.63
CA GLN A 275 -0.56 -11.47 -13.04
C GLN A 275 0.97 -11.26 -13.20
N PRO A 276 1.67 -12.17 -13.92
CA PRO A 276 3.08 -11.98 -14.23
C PRO A 276 3.31 -10.64 -14.94
N ARG A 277 4.37 -9.93 -14.58
CA ARG A 277 4.69 -8.63 -15.18
C ARG A 277 6.16 -8.29 -15.09
N GLN A 278 6.62 -7.45 -16.01
CA GLN A 278 7.91 -6.80 -15.86
C GLN A 278 7.81 -5.71 -14.78
N ARG A 279 8.72 -5.72 -13.81
CA ARG A 279 8.72 -4.77 -12.69
C ARG A 279 9.81 -3.73 -12.89
N ALA A 280 9.53 -2.49 -12.49
CA ALA A 280 10.49 -1.40 -12.62
C ALA A 280 11.72 -1.60 -11.70
N ILE A 281 11.55 -2.26 -10.55
CA ILE A 281 12.65 -2.59 -9.63
C ILE A 281 13.71 -3.48 -10.29
N ASP A 282 13.32 -4.28 -11.29
CA ASP A 282 14.23 -5.14 -12.03
C ASP A 282 14.84 -4.41 -13.24
N MET A 283 14.34 -3.22 -13.60
CA MET A 283 14.74 -2.47 -14.80
C MET A 283 15.68 -1.31 -14.51
N TYR A 284 15.49 -0.65 -13.37
CA TYR A 284 16.11 0.63 -13.08
C TYR A 284 16.95 0.58 -11.81
N GLN A 285 17.93 1.47 -11.75
CA GLN A 285 18.64 1.80 -10.51
C GLN A 285 18.80 3.31 -10.39
N ARG A 286 19.12 3.75 -9.17
CA ARG A 286 19.46 5.14 -8.87
C ARG A 286 20.62 5.60 -9.75
N ASP A 287 20.47 6.77 -10.37
CA ASP A 287 21.53 7.43 -11.13
C ASP A 287 22.15 8.59 -10.34
N ASP A 288 23.25 8.30 -9.65
CA ASP A 288 23.97 9.28 -8.81
C ASP A 288 24.64 10.39 -9.62
N THR A 289 24.69 10.24 -10.96
CA THR A 289 25.29 11.22 -11.88
C THR A 289 24.27 12.18 -12.50
N ARG A 290 23.02 12.14 -12.04
CA ARG A 290 21.93 13.00 -12.55
C ARG A 290 22.30 14.48 -12.50
N GLN A 291 21.72 15.25 -13.43
CA GLN A 291 21.75 16.70 -13.37
C GLN A 291 21.06 17.19 -12.07
N SER A 292 21.72 18.11 -11.37
CA SER A 292 21.19 18.71 -10.15
C SER A 292 19.93 19.53 -10.45
N HIS A 293 18.92 19.38 -9.60
CA HIS A 293 17.68 20.15 -9.67
C HIS A 293 17.19 20.36 -8.22
N PRO A 294 17.00 21.60 -7.74
CA PRO A 294 16.79 21.87 -6.31
C PRO A 294 15.66 21.07 -5.67
N ILE A 295 14.50 21.00 -6.33
CA ILE A 295 13.33 20.25 -5.81
C ILE A 295 13.57 18.74 -5.87
N ALA A 296 14.31 18.27 -6.87
CA ALA A 296 14.62 16.85 -6.99
C ALA A 296 15.63 16.45 -5.91
N ASN A 297 16.61 17.30 -5.60
CA ASN A 297 17.60 17.08 -4.55
C ASN A 297 16.94 16.76 -3.21
N ASN A 298 15.95 17.55 -2.77
CA ASN A 298 15.21 17.28 -1.53
C ASN A 298 14.60 15.86 -1.48
N TYR A 299 14.10 15.34 -2.61
CA TYR A 299 13.59 13.97 -2.69
C TYR A 299 14.71 12.94 -2.53
N TYR A 300 15.83 13.12 -3.23
CA TYR A 300 16.96 12.20 -3.17
C TYR A 300 17.70 12.23 -1.83
N ASP A 301 17.82 13.41 -1.21
CA ASP A 301 18.37 13.55 0.14
C ASP A 301 17.53 12.74 1.12
N GLY A 302 16.19 12.79 1.00
CA GLY A 302 15.29 11.94 1.78
C GLY A 302 15.53 10.44 1.57
N VAL A 303 15.77 10.01 0.33
CA VAL A 303 16.11 8.62 -0.01
C VAL A 303 17.43 8.20 0.66
N ASP A 304 18.48 8.99 0.47
CA ASP A 304 19.84 8.66 0.88
C ASP A 304 19.99 8.74 2.40
N GLU A 305 19.39 9.76 3.03
CA GLU A 305 19.42 9.93 4.48
C GLU A 305 18.74 8.76 5.19
N HIS A 306 17.60 8.31 4.67
CA HIS A 306 16.78 7.31 5.34
C HIS A 306 17.00 5.90 4.77
N ASN A 307 17.97 5.68 3.88
CA ASN A 307 18.19 4.39 3.20
C ASN A 307 16.89 3.82 2.60
N LEU A 308 16.09 4.69 1.96
CA LEU A 308 14.79 4.31 1.41
C LEU A 308 14.96 3.59 0.09
N LEU A 309 13.97 2.75 -0.23
CA LEU A 309 13.95 2.04 -1.50
C LEU A 309 13.78 3.02 -2.67
N PHE A 310 14.69 2.92 -3.63
CA PHE A 310 14.57 3.52 -4.95
C PHE A 310 14.16 2.45 -5.96
N VAL A 311 13.07 2.66 -6.69
CA VAL A 311 12.59 1.74 -7.72
C VAL A 311 12.69 2.40 -9.08
N ALA A 312 12.03 3.55 -9.26
CA ALA A 312 11.98 4.23 -10.55
C ALA A 312 12.11 5.75 -10.45
N GLY A 313 12.30 6.30 -9.25
CA GLY A 313 12.20 7.73 -8.97
C GLY A 313 10.76 8.16 -8.70
N ILE A 314 10.60 9.46 -8.43
CA ILE A 314 9.33 10.05 -7.99
C ILE A 314 8.15 9.68 -8.90
N SER A 315 7.00 9.34 -8.32
CA SER A 315 5.91 8.70 -9.05
C SER A 315 4.97 9.69 -9.76
N GLY A 316 5.24 9.97 -11.03
CA GLY A 316 4.33 10.76 -11.87
C GLY A 316 2.94 10.14 -12.05
N THR A 317 2.83 8.80 -11.99
CA THR A 317 1.53 8.09 -12.06
C THR A 317 0.72 8.29 -10.79
N THR A 318 1.36 8.40 -9.63
CA THR A 318 0.69 8.82 -8.40
C THR A 318 0.05 10.19 -8.59
N GLY A 319 0.78 11.14 -9.19
CA GLY A 319 0.26 12.47 -9.46
C GLY A 319 -1.00 12.46 -10.33
N THR A 320 -0.99 11.72 -11.43
CA THR A 320 -2.13 11.68 -12.37
C THR A 320 -3.33 10.92 -11.79
N LEU A 321 -3.11 9.91 -10.94
CA LEU A 321 -4.16 9.27 -10.16
C LEU A 321 -4.79 10.22 -9.12
N LEU A 322 -3.99 11.07 -8.47
CA LEU A 322 -4.50 12.09 -7.54
C LEU A 322 -5.26 13.21 -8.26
N GLN A 323 -4.82 13.60 -9.45
CA GLN A 323 -5.58 14.50 -10.33
C GLN A 323 -6.94 13.89 -10.72
N ALA A 324 -6.95 12.60 -11.09
CA ALA A 324 -8.20 11.88 -11.38
C ALA A 324 -9.10 11.82 -10.14
N ALA A 325 -8.56 11.53 -8.95
CA ALA A 325 -9.33 11.52 -7.72
C ALA A 325 -9.94 12.88 -7.38
N LYS A 326 -9.19 13.97 -7.63
CA LYS A 326 -9.70 15.33 -7.43
C LYS A 326 -10.82 15.67 -8.42
N ALA A 327 -10.68 15.29 -9.69
CA ALA A 327 -11.63 15.62 -10.74
C ALA A 327 -12.91 14.77 -10.73
N PHE A 328 -12.81 13.49 -10.37
CA PHE A 328 -13.92 12.54 -10.44
C PHE A 328 -14.44 12.09 -9.08
N GLY A 329 -13.62 12.14 -8.04
CA GLY A 329 -14.00 11.68 -6.70
C GLY A 329 -14.38 12.79 -5.73
N GLU A 330 -13.79 13.99 -5.86
CA GLU A 330 -13.93 15.05 -4.84
C GLU A 330 -13.67 14.51 -3.42
N LEU A 331 -12.55 13.80 -3.24
CA LEU A 331 -12.17 13.23 -1.95
C LEU A 331 -11.68 14.34 -1.02
N GLU A 332 -12.59 15.04 -0.33
CA GLU A 332 -12.23 16.15 0.56
C GLU A 332 -11.67 15.67 1.91
N ASP A 333 -12.30 14.62 2.45
CA ASP A 333 -11.95 13.98 3.71
C ASP A 333 -10.55 13.32 3.67
N ILE A 334 -9.77 13.52 4.72
CA ILE A 334 -8.39 13.03 4.80
C ILE A 334 -8.32 11.51 4.83
N GLU A 335 -9.29 10.85 5.47
CA GLU A 335 -9.37 9.40 5.53
C GLU A 335 -9.63 8.82 4.13
N LEU A 336 -10.57 9.39 3.37
CA LEU A 336 -10.77 8.99 1.96
C LEU A 336 -9.53 9.22 1.09
N LYS A 337 -8.80 10.33 1.29
CA LYS A 337 -7.53 10.56 0.57
C LYS A 337 -6.50 9.48 0.90
N LYS A 338 -6.34 9.14 2.19
CA LYS A 338 -5.44 8.07 2.65
C LYS A 338 -5.83 6.72 2.08
N GLN A 339 -7.12 6.39 2.05
CA GLN A 339 -7.63 5.15 1.42
C GLN A 339 -7.28 5.10 -0.07
N TYR A 340 -7.49 6.19 -0.81
CA TYR A 340 -7.18 6.22 -2.23
C TYR A 340 -5.67 6.12 -2.49
N VAL A 341 -4.85 6.83 -1.73
CA VAL A 341 -3.38 6.75 -1.80
C VAL A 341 -2.88 5.35 -1.43
N LEU A 342 -3.51 4.69 -0.46
CA LEU A 342 -3.22 3.30 -0.14
C LEU A 342 -3.62 2.37 -1.31
N GLY A 343 -4.69 2.67 -2.05
CA GLY A 343 -5.02 2.00 -3.30
C GLY A 343 -3.92 2.18 -4.36
N ILE A 344 -3.42 3.40 -4.55
CA ILE A 344 -2.29 3.71 -5.44
C ILE A 344 -1.06 2.90 -5.04
N MET A 345 -0.79 2.77 -3.74
CA MET A 345 0.26 1.91 -3.19
C MET A 345 0.08 0.44 -3.60
N GLY A 346 -1.12 -0.12 -3.46
CA GLY A 346 -1.44 -1.47 -3.92
C GLY A 346 -1.15 -1.65 -5.41
N TYR A 347 -1.55 -0.69 -6.25
CA TYR A 347 -1.30 -0.73 -7.68
C TYR A 347 0.19 -0.59 -8.04
N LEU A 348 0.86 0.47 -7.58
CA LEU A 348 2.20 0.83 -8.04
C LEU A 348 3.29 0.04 -7.32
N VAL A 349 3.20 -0.07 -5.99
CA VAL A 349 4.18 -0.85 -5.22
C VAL A 349 3.89 -2.32 -5.40
N GLY A 350 2.64 -2.76 -5.27
CA GLY A 350 2.25 -4.15 -5.55
C GLY A 350 2.59 -4.58 -6.97
N GLY A 351 2.58 -3.66 -7.92
CA GLY A 351 3.05 -3.86 -9.29
C GLY A 351 4.57 -3.92 -9.48
N GLY A 352 5.36 -3.63 -8.46
CA GLY A 352 6.82 -3.50 -8.55
C GLY A 352 7.29 -2.28 -9.36
N MET A 353 6.42 -1.28 -9.53
CA MET A 353 6.65 -0.09 -10.35
C MET A 353 7.27 1.06 -9.57
N HIS A 354 6.97 1.16 -8.28
CA HIS A 354 7.45 2.21 -7.39
C HIS A 354 7.66 1.71 -5.97
N SER A 355 8.34 2.50 -5.13
CA SER A 355 8.42 2.30 -3.67
C SER A 355 7.37 3.13 -2.91
N PHE A 356 7.20 2.84 -1.62
CA PHE A 356 6.34 3.61 -0.73
C PHE A 356 6.72 5.08 -0.67
N HIS A 357 8.01 5.38 -0.58
CA HIS A 357 8.51 6.76 -0.54
C HIS A 357 8.22 7.51 -1.84
N GLU A 358 8.36 6.84 -2.99
CA GLU A 358 8.08 7.41 -4.32
C GLU A 358 6.60 7.80 -4.49
N VAL A 359 5.69 7.02 -3.90
CA VAL A 359 4.24 7.32 -3.89
C VAL A 359 3.92 8.41 -2.87
N MET A 360 4.34 8.22 -1.61
CA MET A 360 3.95 9.10 -0.50
C MET A 360 4.55 10.49 -0.59
N THR A 361 5.70 10.66 -1.24
CA THR A 361 6.27 11.99 -1.50
C THR A 361 5.39 12.85 -2.41
N ILE A 362 4.61 12.24 -3.31
CA ILE A 362 3.64 12.99 -4.13
C ILE A 362 2.34 13.21 -3.37
N ALA A 363 1.88 12.20 -2.64
CA ALA A 363 0.70 12.32 -1.79
C ALA A 363 0.85 13.41 -0.72
N SER A 364 2.05 13.64 -0.20
CA SER A 364 2.30 14.71 0.79
C SER A 364 1.98 16.10 0.26
N ARG A 365 2.19 16.32 -1.04
CA ARG A 365 1.97 17.61 -1.70
C ARG A 365 0.49 17.99 -1.79
N ILE A 366 -0.42 17.05 -1.52
CA ILE A 366 -1.87 17.28 -1.44
C ILE A 366 -2.42 17.13 -0.01
N GLY A 367 -1.54 17.16 1.00
CA GLY A 367 -1.93 17.20 2.41
C GLY A 367 -1.93 15.85 3.15
N ILE A 368 -1.41 14.77 2.55
CA ILE A 368 -1.11 13.54 3.32
C ILE A 368 0.07 13.83 4.26
N PRO A 369 -0.01 13.53 5.57
CA PRO A 369 1.03 13.90 6.54
C PRO A 369 2.23 12.94 6.48
N TYR A 370 2.90 12.87 5.33
CA TYR A 370 4.05 12.00 5.12
C TYR A 370 5.35 12.71 5.45
N HIS A 371 6.20 12.02 6.21
CA HIS A 371 7.60 12.35 6.39
C HIS A 371 8.47 11.19 5.86
N PRO A 372 9.62 11.46 5.23
CA PRO A 372 10.51 10.42 4.72
C PRO A 372 10.74 9.29 5.74
N GLY A 373 10.52 8.05 5.30
CA GLY A 373 10.70 6.86 6.13
C GLY A 373 9.65 6.61 7.24
N ARG A 374 8.60 7.43 7.38
CA ARG A 374 7.50 7.20 8.35
C ARG A 374 6.25 6.66 7.67
N MET A 375 5.77 5.49 8.11
CA MET A 375 4.61 4.84 7.51
C MET A 375 3.30 5.08 8.27
N ASN A 376 3.32 5.20 9.60
CA ASN A 376 2.09 5.18 10.39
C ASN A 376 1.11 6.32 10.10
N ASP A 377 1.61 7.56 10.01
CA ASP A 377 0.76 8.76 9.95
C ASP A 377 -0.06 8.85 8.65
N VAL A 378 0.34 8.13 7.61
CA VAL A 378 -0.30 8.15 6.28
C VAL A 378 -1.30 7.03 6.07
N LEU A 379 -1.37 6.05 6.98
CA LEU A 379 -2.31 4.94 6.85
C LEU A 379 -3.74 5.38 7.24
N PRO A 380 -4.76 4.88 6.53
CA PRO A 380 -6.15 5.15 6.85
C PRO A 380 -6.63 4.37 8.07
N ASP A 381 -7.60 4.92 8.79
CA ASP A 381 -8.25 4.27 9.93
C ASP A 381 -8.97 2.98 9.51
N SER A 382 -9.48 2.92 8.27
CA SER A 382 -10.03 1.69 7.70
C SER A 382 -9.04 0.53 7.67
N PHE A 383 -7.73 0.81 7.66
CA PHE A 383 -6.67 -0.19 7.73
C PHE A 383 -6.14 -0.38 9.15
N THR A 384 -5.84 0.70 9.87
CA THR A 384 -5.15 0.63 11.18
C THR A 384 -5.97 -0.09 12.26
N HIS A 385 -7.29 -0.19 12.10
CA HIS A 385 -8.17 -0.94 12.99
C HIS A 385 -8.31 -2.44 12.64
N THR A 386 -7.64 -2.92 11.58
CA THR A 386 -7.73 -4.31 11.13
C THR A 386 -6.75 -5.23 11.84
N SER A 387 -7.08 -6.53 11.91
CA SER A 387 -6.12 -7.55 12.36
C SER A 387 -4.90 -7.65 11.44
N ALA A 388 -5.10 -7.45 10.13
CA ALA A 388 -4.04 -7.47 9.13
C ALA A 388 -3.00 -6.38 9.39
N TYR A 389 -3.42 -5.15 9.72
CA TYR A 389 -2.52 -4.08 10.13
C TYR A 389 -1.71 -4.48 11.36
N HIS A 390 -2.35 -4.97 12.43
CA HIS A 390 -1.64 -5.32 13.66
C HIS A 390 -0.62 -6.45 13.46
N GLN A 391 -0.91 -7.43 12.62
CA GLN A 391 0.04 -8.50 12.29
C GLN A 391 1.21 -7.98 11.44
N TRP A 392 0.92 -7.15 10.45
CA TRP A 392 1.94 -6.51 9.60
C TRP A 392 2.84 -5.57 10.41
N GLN A 393 2.26 -4.69 11.23
CA GLN A 393 2.96 -3.77 12.10
C GLN A 393 3.84 -4.51 13.11
N ALA A 394 3.36 -5.62 13.70
CA ALA A 394 4.16 -6.40 14.64
C ALA A 394 5.36 -7.06 13.95
N LYS A 395 5.17 -7.62 12.74
CA LYS A 395 6.24 -8.27 11.96
C LYS A 395 7.29 -7.29 11.45
N TYR A 396 6.88 -6.07 11.11
CA TYR A 396 7.75 -5.03 10.53
C TYR A 396 7.86 -3.80 11.43
N TYR A 397 7.81 -3.99 12.75
CA TYR A 397 7.86 -2.91 13.73
C TYR A 397 9.09 -2.00 13.56
N ASP A 398 10.22 -2.62 13.23
CA ASP A 398 11.50 -2.00 12.87
C ASP A 398 11.41 -1.01 11.71
N ILE A 399 10.46 -1.21 10.79
CA ILE A 399 10.22 -0.32 9.65
C ILE A 399 9.05 0.64 9.92
N VAL A 400 7.94 0.10 10.45
CA VAL A 400 6.65 0.82 10.54
C VAL A 400 6.66 1.86 11.67
N GLU A 401 7.16 1.47 12.85
CA GLU A 401 7.15 2.32 14.06
C GLU A 401 8.47 3.05 14.24
N LEU A 402 9.58 2.35 13.99
CA LEU A 402 10.91 2.91 14.20
C LEU A 402 11.38 3.74 13.00
N GLY A 403 10.95 3.38 11.79
CA GLY A 403 11.34 4.07 10.57
C GLY A 403 12.76 3.72 10.10
N ALA A 404 13.19 4.33 9.00
CA ALA A 404 14.32 3.83 8.24
C ALA A 404 15.71 4.37 8.64
N LEU A 405 15.86 5.10 9.75
CA LEU A 405 17.17 5.61 10.20
C LEU A 405 17.95 4.65 11.10
N HIS A 406 17.30 3.59 11.58
CA HIS A 406 17.81 2.80 12.69
C HIS A 406 19.04 1.92 12.36
N TRP A 407 19.28 1.60 11.10
CA TRP A 407 20.49 0.89 10.67
C TRP A 407 21.78 1.68 10.96
N ARG A 408 21.70 3.02 11.05
CA ARG A 408 22.85 3.90 11.31
C ARG A 408 23.49 3.63 12.68
N TYR A 409 22.70 3.19 13.65
CA TYR A 409 23.19 2.86 14.98
C TYR A 409 24.20 1.70 14.96
N ASN A 410 24.13 0.82 13.96
CA ASN A 410 25.01 -0.35 13.86
C ASN A 410 26.14 -0.18 12.83
N ILE A 411 26.39 1.04 12.33
CA ILE A 411 27.61 1.35 11.57
C ILE A 411 28.79 1.31 12.56
N GLN A 412 29.41 0.14 12.74
CA GLN A 412 30.58 0.01 13.60
C GLN A 412 31.85 0.39 12.82
N HIS A 413 32.71 1.22 13.43
CA HIS A 413 34.15 1.03 13.27
C HIS A 413 34.58 -0.02 14.29
N LEU A 414 35.51 -0.90 13.88
CA LEU A 414 36.05 -1.97 14.71
C LEU A 414 36.71 -1.40 15.99
N PRO A 415 36.79 -2.19 17.08
CA PRO A 415 37.64 -1.87 18.22
C PRO A 415 39.09 -1.56 17.79
N SER A 416 39.69 -0.56 18.44
CA SER A 416 41.00 0.01 18.11
C SER A 416 42.17 -0.98 18.01
N HIS A 417 42.10 -2.15 18.64
CA HIS A 417 43.16 -3.16 18.62
C HIS A 417 43.27 -3.94 17.28
N LEU A 418 42.39 -3.68 16.31
CA LEU A 418 42.38 -4.28 14.96
C LEU A 418 42.47 -3.21 13.84
N ASN A 419 42.87 -1.99 14.17
CA ASN A 419 42.91 -0.86 13.25
C ASN A 419 44.36 -0.61 12.78
N THR A 420 44.81 -1.28 11.70
CA THR A 420 46.21 -1.23 11.21
C THR A 420 46.63 0.10 10.59
N ASN A 421 45.75 1.11 10.55
CA ASN A 421 46.05 2.47 10.09
C ASN A 421 46.13 3.50 11.26
N LEU A 422 46.11 3.03 12.51
CA LEU A 422 46.35 3.84 13.71
C LEU A 422 47.46 3.24 14.61
N SER A 423 48.35 2.46 14.01
CA SER A 423 49.60 1.99 14.62
C SER A 423 50.79 2.68 14.00
#